data_AF-A0A933GUL6-F1
#
_entry.id   AF-A0A933GUL6-F1
#
_cell.length_a   1.000
_cell.length_b   1.000
_cell.length_c   1.000
_cell.angle_alpha   90.00
_cell.angle_beta   90.00
_cell.angle_gamma   90.00
#
_symmetry.space_group_name_H-M   'P 1'
#
loop_
_entity.id
_entity.type
_entity.pdbx_description
1 polymer ?
#
loop_
_entity_poly.entity_id
_entity_poly.type
_entity_poly.pdbx_seq_one_letter_code
_entity_poly.pdbx_strand_id
1 'polypeptide(L)'
;MPSDVSHRRACRTFARLRSAEAALFSTSYVLVETYSLIDRRLGRRALVDFRSSFAPLVDVIWVDERLHERGLDLLQEKASSGWSLVDAVSYAALPALEIDEVFA
;
A
#
# COMPACT_ATOMS: atom_id res chain seq x y z
N MET A 1 5.95 -14.63 0.94
CA MET A 1 5.72 -15.94 1.57
C MET A 1 4.72 -16.72 0.75
N PRO A 2 5.08 -17.85 0.13
CA PRO A 2 4.11 -18.73 -0.53
C PRO A 2 3.01 -19.27 0.42
N SER A 3 3.27 -19.24 1.73
CA SER A 3 2.36 -19.65 2.81
C SER A 3 1.37 -18.56 3.26
N ASP A 4 1.47 -17.33 2.76
CA ASP A 4 0.46 -16.31 3.06
C ASP A 4 -0.87 -16.72 2.43
N VAL A 5 -1.96 -16.67 3.21
CA VAL A 5 -3.29 -17.12 2.78
C VAL A 5 -3.79 -16.34 1.55
N SER A 6 -3.34 -15.10 1.39
CA SER A 6 -3.68 -14.22 0.29
C SER A 6 -2.69 -14.30 -0.86
N HIS A 7 -1.61 -15.08 -0.77
CA HIS A 7 -0.56 -15.13 -1.80
C HIS A 7 -1.11 -15.42 -3.20
N ARG A 8 -1.99 -16.43 -3.32
CA ARG A 8 -2.61 -16.77 -4.62
C ARG A 8 -3.50 -15.63 -5.16
N ARG A 9 -4.21 -14.91 -4.28
CA ARG A 9 -5.03 -13.76 -4.67
C ARG A 9 -4.13 -12.63 -5.16
N ALA A 10 -3.10 -12.27 -4.39
CA ALA A 10 -2.14 -11.23 -4.74
C ALA A 10 -1.44 -11.50 -6.08
N CYS A 11 -0.98 -12.73 -6.33
CA CYS A 11 -0.37 -13.09 -7.61
C CYS A 11 -1.33 -12.93 -8.80
N ARG A 12 -2.61 -13.32 -8.64
CA ARG A 12 -3.61 -13.16 -9.70
C ARG A 12 -3.93 -11.69 -9.96
N THR A 13 -4.12 -10.90 -8.92
CA THR A 13 -4.36 -9.46 -9.04
C THR A 13 -3.19 -8.76 -9.72
N PHE A 14 -1.95 -9.04 -9.28
CA PHE A 14 -0.76 -8.46 -9.89
C PHE A 14 -0.60 -8.88 -11.36
N ALA A 15 -0.86 -10.14 -11.70
CA ALA A 15 -0.83 -10.59 -13.10
C ALA A 15 -1.87 -9.87 -13.96
N ARG A 16 -3.10 -9.68 -13.46
CA ARG A 16 -4.16 -8.93 -14.15
C ARG A 16 -3.77 -7.47 -14.37
N LEU A 17 -3.30 -6.78 -13.32
CA LEU A 17 -2.90 -5.37 -13.38
C LEU A 17 -1.73 -5.16 -14.34
N ARG A 18 -0.74 -6.06 -14.32
CA ARG A 18 0.37 -6.04 -15.26
C ARG A 18 -0.08 -6.25 -16.70
N SER A 19 -0.99 -7.19 -16.96
CA SER A 19 -1.53 -7.42 -18.30
C SER A 19 -2.37 -6.24 -18.81
N ALA A 20 -2.95 -5.45 -17.90
CA ALA A 20 -3.66 -4.22 -18.22
C ALA A 20 -2.75 -2.99 -18.32
N GLU A 21 -1.43 -3.16 -18.14
CA GLU A 21 -0.45 -2.07 -18.08
C GLU A 21 -0.85 -0.96 -17.07
N ALA A 22 -1.51 -1.37 -15.98
CA ALA A 22 -1.99 -0.43 -14.99
C ALA A 22 -0.84 0.23 -14.25
N ALA A 23 -0.91 1.56 -14.09
CA ALA A 23 -0.08 2.27 -13.13
C ALA A 23 -0.45 1.83 -11.71
N LEU A 24 0.56 1.55 -10.89
CA LEU A 24 0.38 1.09 -9.53
C LEU A 24 0.73 2.23 -8.58
N PHE A 25 -0.17 2.56 -7.67
CA PHE A 25 0.05 3.60 -6.68
C PHE A 25 0.05 3.04 -5.26
N SER A 26 0.86 3.63 -4.39
CA SER A 26 0.82 3.36 -2.96
C SER A 26 1.27 4.58 -2.16
N THR A 27 0.84 4.70 -0.91
CA THR A 27 1.31 5.77 -0.04
C THR A 27 2.65 5.40 0.61
N SER A 28 3.44 6.41 0.98
CA SER A 28 4.67 6.17 1.73
C SER A 28 4.43 5.43 3.06
N TYR A 29 3.24 5.54 3.64
CA TYR A 29 2.86 4.83 4.87
C TYR A 29 2.64 3.33 4.66
N VAL A 30 1.93 2.94 3.58
CA VAL A 30 1.82 1.52 3.20
C VAL A 30 3.19 0.92 2.95
N LEU A 31 4.10 1.67 2.31
CA LEU A 31 5.47 1.21 2.11
C LEU A 31 6.23 1.03 3.43
N VAL A 32 6.14 1.96 4.39
CA VAL A 32 6.77 1.82 5.72
C VAL A 32 6.31 0.54 6.41
N GLU A 33 5.00 0.27 6.43
CA GLU A 33 4.46 -0.95 7.02
C GLU A 33 4.92 -2.20 6.25
N THR A 34 4.88 -2.16 4.92
CA THR A 34 5.31 -3.25 4.04
C THR A 34 6.77 -3.61 4.26
N TYR A 35 7.67 -2.62 4.29
CA TYR A 35 9.09 -2.83 4.56
C TYR A 35 9.30 -3.46 5.94
N SER A 36 8.64 -2.92 6.96
CA SER A 36 8.74 -3.44 8.34
C SER A 36 8.24 -4.88 8.43
N LEU A 37 7.15 -5.20 7.73
CA LEU A 37 6.57 -6.55 7.70
C LEU A 37 7.45 -7.54 6.95
N ILE A 38 8.00 -7.15 5.80
CA ILE A 38 8.93 -7.96 5.01
C ILE A 38 10.19 -8.25 5.82
N ASP A 39 10.82 -7.25 6.41
CA ASP A 39 12.04 -7.47 7.21
C ASP A 39 11.77 -8.43 8.37
N ARG A 40 10.66 -8.22 9.09
CA ARG A 40 10.28 -9.05 10.23
C ARG A 40 9.95 -10.49 9.86
N ARG A 41 9.24 -10.72 8.75
CA ARG A 41 8.74 -12.06 8.37
C ARG A 41 9.67 -12.82 7.42
N LEU A 42 10.39 -12.11 6.57
CA LEU A 42 11.19 -12.68 5.47
C LEU A 42 12.69 -12.36 5.58
N GLY A 43 13.06 -11.45 6.49
CA GLY A 43 14.44 -11.04 6.71
C GLY A 43 14.93 -9.96 5.76
N ARG A 44 16.09 -9.39 6.11
CA ARG A 44 16.67 -8.21 5.46
C ARG A 44 16.94 -8.39 3.97
N ARG A 45 17.31 -9.59 3.53
CA ARG A 45 17.54 -9.87 2.10
C ARG A 45 16.27 -9.66 1.28
N ALA A 46 15.13 -10.18 1.74
CA ALA A 46 13.86 -10.00 1.06
C ALA A 46 13.43 -8.53 1.02
N LEU A 47 13.76 -7.74 2.06
CA LEU A 47 13.54 -6.30 2.06
C LEU A 47 14.34 -5.61 0.95
N VAL A 48 15.63 -5.95 0.81
CA VAL A 48 16.49 -5.38 -0.24
C VAL A 48 15.98 -5.76 -1.64
N ASP A 49 15.58 -7.02 -1.82
CA ASP A 49 15.02 -7.50 -3.10
C ASP A 49 13.70 -6.78 -3.43
N PHE A 50 12.81 -6.58 -2.44
CA PHE A 50 11.58 -5.81 -2.63
C PHE A 50 11.89 -4.35 -3.03
N ARG A 51 12.83 -3.69 -2.35
CA ARG A 51 13.21 -2.29 -2.64
C ARG A 51 13.78 -2.12 -4.04
N SER A 52 14.56 -3.09 -4.51
CA SER A 52 15.29 -2.99 -5.78
C SER A 52 14.45 -3.46 -6.97
N SER A 53 13.54 -4.43 -6.76
CA SER A 53 12.86 -5.12 -7.86
C SER A 53 11.37 -4.82 -7.96
N PHE A 54 10.68 -4.62 -6.83
CA PHE A 54 9.23 -4.43 -6.82
C PHE A 54 8.82 -2.99 -6.57
N ALA A 55 9.40 -2.33 -5.56
CA ALA A 55 9.07 -0.95 -5.22
C ALA A 55 9.20 0.05 -6.39
N PRO A 56 10.15 -0.09 -7.34
CA PRO A 56 10.22 0.79 -8.52
C PRO A 56 9.04 0.66 -9.50
N LEU A 57 8.21 -0.37 -9.37
CA LEU A 57 7.00 -0.56 -10.18
C LEU A 57 5.80 0.22 -9.63
N VAL A 58 5.96 0.89 -8.49
CA VAL A 58 4.89 1.56 -7.75
C VAL A 58 5.20 3.05 -7.64
N ASP A 59 4.31 3.88 -8.13
CA ASP A 59 4.33 5.31 -7.92
C ASP A 59 3.96 5.64 -6.47
N VAL A 60 4.86 6.35 -5.80
CA VAL A 60 4.76 6.63 -4.37
C VAL A 60 4.12 7.99 -4.13
N ILE A 61 2.96 7.97 -3.47
CA ILE A 61 2.32 9.16 -2.93
C ILE A 61 2.96 9.46 -1.58
N TRP A 62 3.79 10.50 -1.55
CA TRP A 62 4.41 10.96 -0.31
C TRP A 62 3.39 11.64 0.59
N VAL A 63 3.25 11.14 1.81
CA VAL A 63 2.38 11.71 2.83
C VAL A 63 3.04 12.97 3.38
N ASP A 64 2.52 14.12 2.98
CA ASP A 64 2.84 15.43 3.56
C ASP A 64 1.99 15.70 4.81
N GLU A 65 2.27 16.83 5.47
CA GLU A 65 1.53 17.27 6.66
C GLU A 65 0.01 17.37 6.41
N ARG A 66 -0.39 17.94 5.27
CA ARG A 66 -1.81 18.12 4.95
C ARG A 66 -2.53 16.79 4.75
N LEU A 67 -1.91 15.85 4.05
CA LEU A 67 -2.48 14.53 3.83
C LEU A 67 -2.49 13.70 5.12
N HIS A 68 -1.48 13.87 5.98
CA HIS A 68 -1.46 13.27 7.31
C HIS A 68 -2.65 13.72 8.17
N GLU A 69 -2.86 15.04 8.31
CA GLU A 69 -3.97 15.59 9.10
C GLU A 69 -5.33 15.15 8.54
N ARG A 70 -5.52 15.18 7.21
CA ARG A 70 -6.73 14.63 6.59
C ARG A 70 -6.94 13.14 6.90
N GLY A 71 -5.85 12.38 6.99
CA GLY A 71 -5.89 10.99 7.41
C GLY A 71 -6.31 10.82 8.86
N LEU A 72 -5.86 11.70 9.77
CA LEU A 72 -6.26 11.71 11.17
C LEU A 72 -7.75 12.08 11.34
N ASP A 73 -8.22 13.11 10.63
CA ASP A 73 -9.63 13.49 10.62
C ASP A 73 -10.51 12.31 10.16
N LEU A 74 -10.14 11.67 9.04
CA LEU A 74 -10.87 10.51 8.54
C LEU A 74 -10.81 9.32 9.50
N LEU A 75 -9.66 9.08 10.15
CA LEU A 75 -9.53 8.03 11.14
C LEU A 75 -10.47 8.25 12.34
N GLN A 76 -10.62 9.51 12.79
CA GLN A 76 -11.54 9.87 13.85
C GLN A 76 -13.01 9.65 13.43
N GLU A 77 -13.38 10.04 12.22
CA GLU A 77 -14.71 9.77 11.65
C GLU A 77 -14.99 8.26 11.54
N LYS A 78 -13.94 7.46 11.32
CA LYS A 78 -13.99 6.01 11.15
C LYS A 78 -13.60 5.23 12.41
N ALA A 79 -13.62 5.85 13.59
CA ALA A 79 -13.12 5.25 14.82
C ALA A 79 -13.75 3.88 15.18
N SER A 80 -14.99 3.62 14.78
CA SER A 80 -15.67 2.33 15.02
C SER A 80 -15.37 1.23 13.99
N SER A 81 -14.64 1.55 12.92
CA SER A 81 -14.42 0.65 11.76
C SER A 81 -13.14 -0.18 11.85
N GLY A 82 -12.31 0.02 12.88
CA GLY A 82 -11.04 -0.69 13.04
C GLY A 82 -9.94 -0.27 12.05
N TRP A 83 -10.13 0.84 11.34
CA TRP A 83 -9.13 1.37 10.42
C TRP A 83 -7.84 1.73 11.14
N SER A 84 -6.71 1.44 10.51
CA SER A 84 -5.43 2.01 10.89
C SER A 84 -5.28 3.42 10.29
N LEU A 85 -4.30 4.19 10.78
CA LEU A 85 -3.92 5.45 10.12
C LEU A 85 -3.43 5.22 8.68
N VAL A 86 -2.79 4.07 8.41
CA VAL A 86 -2.33 3.70 7.06
C VAL A 86 -3.52 3.57 6.11
N ASP A 87 -4.61 2.94 6.55
CA ASP A 87 -5.85 2.81 5.79
C ASP A 87 -6.46 4.20 5.55
N ALA A 88 -6.64 4.98 6.61
CA ALA A 88 -7.26 6.31 6.53
C ALA A 88 -6.48 7.25 5.59
N VAL A 89 -5.15 7.29 5.67
CA VAL A 89 -4.31 8.10 4.77
C VAL A 89 -4.41 7.62 3.32
N SER A 90 -4.47 6.30 3.10
CA SER A 90 -4.62 5.74 1.74
C SER A 90 -5.95 6.15 1.12
N TYR A 91 -7.04 6.15 1.89
CA TYR A 91 -8.34 6.64 1.43
C TYR A 91 -8.39 8.16 1.27
N ALA A 92 -7.73 8.92 2.16
CA ALA A 92 -7.65 10.37 2.06
C ALA A 92 -6.87 10.86 0.82
N ALA A 93 -5.97 10.02 0.30
CA ALA A 93 -5.20 10.30 -0.92
C ALA A 93 -6.05 10.18 -2.20
N LEU A 94 -7.05 9.29 -2.23
CA LEU A 94 -7.81 8.96 -3.44
C LEU A 94 -8.42 10.16 -4.16
N PRO A 95 -9.07 11.14 -3.50
CA PRO A 95 -9.73 12.24 -4.23
C PRO A 95 -8.78 13.14 -5.03
N ALA A 96 -7.49 13.13 -4.71
CA ALA A 96 -6.48 13.91 -5.44
C ALA A 96 -5.87 13.12 -6.62
N LEU A 97 -6.30 11.88 -6.82
CA LEU A 97 -5.73 10.94 -7.77
C LEU A 97 -6.82 10.44 -8.70
N GLU A 98 -6.52 10.29 -9.98
CA GLU A 98 -7.40 9.63 -10.95
C GLU A 98 -7.26 8.10 -10.78
N ILE A 99 -7.60 7.57 -9.59
CA ILE A 99 -7.54 6.14 -9.29
C ILE A 99 -8.85 5.48 -9.72
N ASP A 100 -8.74 4.57 -10.69
CA ASP A 100 -9.87 3.78 -11.20
C ASP A 100 -10.28 2.62 -10.26
N GLU A 101 -9.31 2.02 -9.56
CA GLU A 101 -9.55 0.83 -8.75
C GLU A 101 -8.68 0.81 -7.48
N VAL A 102 -9.29 0.46 -6.34
CA VAL A 102 -8.61 0.12 -5.09
C VAL A 102 -8.74 -1.39 -4.85
N PHE A 103 -7.64 -2.05 -4.48
CA PHE A 103 -7.61 -3.49 -4.25
C PHE A 103 -6.82 -3.84 -2.97
N ALA A 104 -7.18 -4.97 -2.37
CA ALA A 104 -6.48 -5.65 -1.27
C ALA A 104 -6.62 -7.17 -1.42
#